data_AF-A0A7K2MGV2-F1
#
_entry.id   AF-A0A7K2MGV2-F1
#
_cell.length_a   1.000
_cell.length_b   1.000
_cell.length_c   1.000
_cell.angle_alpha   90.00
_cell.angle_beta   90.00
_cell.angle_gamma   90.00
#
_symmetry.space_group_name_H-M   'P 1'
#
loop_
_entity.id
_entity.type
_entity.pdbx_description
1 polymer ?
#
loop_
_entity_poly.entity_id
_entity_poly.type
_entity_poly.pdbx_seq_one_letter_code
_entity_poly.pdbx_strand_id
1 'polypeptide(L)'
;LLRSGVASPNEFLDLDAVFDQLARRLQAKGRPRPQSLCRNSLGSWPFARNNAYQPAPEGRTPIPDVARALDASRTVPVPVLAAQISGLSEHRPATATEMVHTALQHRPVTDLVRLFAALYQAGCQRHIEAALPALVAARTVQECADLLEQLLATPAEDGAVALLRLTAELKPAADTVRLATALIRTGLHEHTTVLLSAFAVTRALDEVLDLTDLACRAVPTS
;
A
#
# COMPACT_ATOMS: atom_id res chain seq x y z
N LEU A 1 36.11 -0.15 -11.94
CA LEU A 1 34.89 0.41 -11.32
C LEU A 1 34.46 1.63 -12.11
N LEU A 2 35.12 2.79 -11.98
CA LEU A 2 34.71 3.99 -12.74
C LEU A 2 34.83 3.85 -14.27
N ARG A 3 35.87 3.18 -14.79
CA ARG A 3 36.00 2.93 -16.24
C ARG A 3 35.06 1.85 -16.79
N SER A 4 34.79 0.84 -15.98
CA SER A 4 34.01 -0.35 -16.34
C SER A 4 32.52 -0.23 -16.03
N GLY A 5 32.12 0.78 -15.24
CA GLY A 5 30.81 0.88 -14.61
C GLY A 5 30.59 -0.05 -13.41
N VAL A 6 29.40 0.07 -12.82
CA VAL A 6 28.86 -0.79 -11.75
C VAL A 6 27.60 -1.48 -12.29
N ALA A 7 27.47 -2.79 -12.08
CA ALA A 7 26.24 -3.51 -12.43
C ALA A 7 25.10 -3.01 -11.52
N SER A 8 24.36 -2.03 -12.03
CA SER A 8 23.29 -1.30 -11.35
C SER A 8 22.21 -0.99 -12.39
N PRO A 9 20.92 -1.01 -12.00
CA PRO A 9 19.83 -0.61 -12.89
C PRO A 9 19.84 0.89 -13.21
N ASN A 10 20.65 1.70 -12.52
CA ASN A 10 20.72 3.14 -12.73
C ASN A 10 21.63 3.49 -13.92
N GLU A 11 21.11 4.35 -14.80
CA GLU A 11 21.85 4.93 -15.94
C GLU A 11 23.04 5.79 -15.47
N PHE A 12 22.91 6.40 -14.29
CA PHE A 12 23.93 7.25 -13.68
C PHE A 12 24.57 6.55 -12.48
N LEU A 13 25.88 6.74 -12.33
CA LEU A 13 26.64 6.35 -11.16
C LEU A 13 26.48 7.40 -10.07
N ASP A 14 26.06 6.91 -8.91
CA ASP A 14 26.12 7.60 -7.63
C ASP A 14 27.27 7.02 -6.79
N LEU A 15 27.69 7.75 -5.75
CA LEU A 15 28.84 7.35 -4.92
C LEU A 15 28.49 6.10 -4.10
N ASP A 16 27.24 5.97 -3.66
CA ASP A 16 26.77 4.84 -2.87
C ASP A 16 26.92 3.51 -3.65
N ALA A 17 26.48 3.46 -4.91
CA ALA A 17 26.63 2.30 -5.80
C ALA A 17 28.11 1.94 -6.03
N VAL A 18 28.99 2.94 -6.13
CA VAL A 18 30.43 2.72 -6.29
C VAL A 18 31.07 2.18 -5.00
N PHE A 19 30.72 2.74 -3.84
CA PHE A 19 31.21 2.28 -2.54
C PHE A 19 30.70 0.89 -2.19
N ASP A 20 29.45 0.57 -2.48
CA ASP A 20 28.88 -0.77 -2.27
C ASP A 20 29.56 -1.82 -3.13
N GLN A 21 29.83 -1.50 -4.40
CA GLN A 21 30.55 -2.40 -5.28
C GLN A 21 32.02 -2.57 -4.87
N LEU A 22 32.65 -1.51 -4.36
CA LEU A 22 34.01 -1.56 -3.84
C LEU A 22 34.08 -2.36 -2.54
N ALA A 23 33.14 -2.17 -1.62
CA ALA A 23 33.03 -2.90 -0.36
C ALA A 23 32.85 -4.40 -0.61
N ARG A 24 31.95 -4.78 -1.54
CA ARG A 24 31.77 -6.19 -1.94
C ARG A 24 33.06 -6.82 -2.47
N ARG A 25 33.82 -6.10 -3.30
CA ARG A 25 35.10 -6.57 -3.85
C ARG A 25 36.20 -6.67 -2.79
N LEU A 26 36.22 -5.77 -1.82
CA LEU A 26 37.19 -5.81 -0.71
C LEU A 26 36.86 -6.94 0.26
N GLN A 27 35.58 -7.12 0.59
CA GLN A 27 35.11 -8.20 1.45
C GLN A 27 35.38 -9.58 0.83
N ALA A 28 35.14 -9.75 -0.48
CA ALA A 28 35.49 -10.97 -1.21
C ALA A 28 37.01 -11.29 -1.20
N LYS A 29 37.85 -10.30 -0.89
CA LYS A 29 39.31 -10.43 -0.77
C LYS A 29 39.78 -10.40 0.69
N GLY A 30 38.87 -10.52 1.65
CA GLY A 30 39.18 -10.49 3.09
C GLY A 30 39.75 -9.16 3.58
N ARG A 31 39.48 -8.05 2.88
CA ARG A 31 40.01 -6.72 3.21
C ARG A 31 38.98 -5.87 3.94
N PRO A 32 39.42 -4.90 4.77
CA PRO A 32 38.54 -4.01 5.51
C PRO A 32 37.69 -3.13 4.58
N ARG A 33 36.51 -2.72 5.07
CA ARG A 33 35.55 -1.91 4.31
C ARG A 33 36.11 -0.51 4.04
N PRO A 34 35.79 0.07 2.86
CA PRO A 34 36.23 1.41 2.51
C PRO A 34 35.54 2.45 3.41
N GLN A 35 36.28 3.47 3.83
CA GLN A 35 35.74 4.55 4.64
C GLN A 35 34.94 5.50 3.75
N SER A 36 33.61 5.57 3.95
CA SER A 36 32.74 6.54 3.28
C SER A 36 32.56 7.76 4.18
N LEU A 37 33.09 8.91 3.77
CA LEU A 37 32.93 10.20 4.45
C LEU A 37 31.84 11.02 3.75
N CYS A 38 30.63 10.46 3.64
CA CYS A 38 29.49 11.20 3.12
C CYS A 38 28.76 11.90 4.29
N ARG A 39 29.02 13.19 4.48
CA ARG A 39 28.16 14.06 5.30
C ARG A 39 27.11 14.68 4.38
N ASN A 40 25.83 14.39 4.64
CA ASN A 40 24.63 14.97 4.02
C ASN A 40 24.31 14.51 2.59
N SER A 41 23.63 13.35 2.43
CA SER A 41 22.89 12.93 1.20
C SER A 41 23.57 13.06 -0.18
N LEU A 42 24.85 13.44 -0.25
CA LEU A 42 25.64 13.61 -1.47
C LEU A 42 26.04 12.27 -2.07
N GLY A 43 25.91 11.18 -1.30
CA GLY A 43 26.18 9.81 -1.74
C GLY A 43 25.31 9.37 -2.91
N SER A 44 24.06 9.85 -2.95
CA SER A 44 23.06 9.50 -3.96
C SER A 44 23.04 10.45 -5.17
N TRP A 45 23.90 11.48 -5.20
CA TRP A 45 23.93 12.41 -6.32
C TRP A 45 24.63 11.79 -7.53
N PRO A 46 24.01 11.84 -8.72
CA PRO A 46 24.61 11.31 -9.94
C PRO A 46 25.79 12.18 -10.35
N PHE A 47 26.97 11.58 -10.54
CA PHE A 47 28.18 12.31 -10.94
C PHE A 47 28.76 11.86 -12.28
N ALA A 48 28.38 10.69 -12.78
CA ALA A 48 28.84 10.18 -14.09
C ALA A 48 27.82 9.20 -14.69
N ARG A 49 27.87 9.00 -16.02
CA ARG A 49 27.12 7.91 -16.66
C ARG A 49 27.74 6.55 -16.32
N ASN A 50 26.89 5.56 -16.12
CA ASN A 50 27.30 4.21 -15.80
C ASN A 50 27.62 3.41 -17.07
N ASN A 51 28.91 3.20 -17.35
CA ASN A 51 29.34 2.42 -18.52
C ASN A 51 28.93 0.93 -18.49
N ALA A 52 28.54 0.40 -17.33
CA ALA A 52 28.02 -0.96 -17.19
C ALA A 52 26.50 -1.02 -17.28
N TYR A 53 25.84 0.13 -17.48
CA TYR A 53 24.41 0.17 -17.73
C TYR A 53 24.15 -0.52 -19.07
N GLN A 54 23.56 -1.70 -18.98
CA GLN A 54 22.91 -2.32 -20.12
C GLN A 54 21.45 -1.90 -20.02
N PRO A 55 20.94 -1.06 -20.95
CA PRO A 55 19.50 -0.90 -21.06
C PRO A 55 18.93 -2.32 -21.22
N ALA A 56 17.96 -2.67 -20.39
CA ALA A 56 17.25 -3.93 -20.54
C ALA A 56 16.87 -4.05 -22.03
N PRO A 57 17.05 -5.22 -22.68
CA PRO A 57 16.71 -5.36 -24.08
C PRO A 57 15.29 -4.81 -24.25
N GLU A 58 15.16 -3.77 -25.08
CA GLU A 58 13.88 -3.19 -25.44
C GLU A 58 13.13 -4.21 -26.30
N GLY A 59 12.70 -5.31 -25.68
CA GLY A 59 11.44 -5.90 -26.03
C GLY A 59 10.44 -4.78 -25.83
N ARG A 60 9.96 -4.23 -26.95
CA ARG A 60 8.71 -3.48 -27.02
C ARG A 60 7.60 -4.35 -26.43
N THR A 61 7.51 -4.43 -25.11
CA THR A 61 6.22 -4.26 -24.49
C THR A 61 5.92 -2.79 -24.70
N PRO A 62 4.87 -2.43 -25.47
CA PRO A 62 4.45 -1.03 -25.50
C PRO A 62 4.32 -0.63 -24.03
N ILE A 63 4.88 0.51 -23.63
CA ILE A 63 4.46 1.15 -22.38
C ILE A 63 2.94 1.12 -22.50
N PRO A 64 2.21 0.31 -21.71
CA PRO A 64 0.79 0.54 -21.64
C PRO A 64 0.75 1.95 -21.08
N ASP A 65 0.31 2.91 -21.90
CA ASP A 65 0.09 4.28 -21.48
C ASP A 65 -0.41 4.22 -20.04
N VAL A 66 0.32 4.82 -19.09
CA VAL A 66 0.02 4.60 -17.65
C VAL A 66 -1.45 4.91 -17.40
N ALA A 67 -2.01 5.90 -18.11
CA ALA A 67 -3.42 6.18 -18.13
C ALA A 67 -4.28 4.98 -18.57
N ARG A 68 -3.91 4.28 -19.64
CA ARG A 68 -4.57 3.05 -20.11
C ARG A 68 -4.40 1.88 -19.13
N ALA A 69 -3.25 1.75 -18.47
CA ALA A 69 -3.03 0.72 -17.46
C ALA A 69 -3.92 0.95 -16.22
N LEU A 70 -4.04 2.20 -15.79
CA LEU A 70 -4.94 2.60 -14.69
C LEU A 70 -6.41 2.46 -15.09
N ASP A 71 -6.80 2.86 -16.30
CA ASP A 71 -8.18 2.67 -16.75
C ASP A 71 -8.54 1.18 -16.86
N ALA A 72 -7.63 0.37 -17.38
CA ALA A 72 -7.79 -1.09 -17.39
C ALA A 72 -7.87 -1.68 -15.98
N SER A 73 -7.19 -1.08 -14.98
CA SER A 73 -7.24 -1.56 -13.60
C SER A 73 -8.62 -1.43 -12.96
N ARG A 74 -9.57 -0.73 -13.58
CA ARG A 74 -10.97 -0.65 -13.15
C ARG A 74 -11.79 -1.88 -13.55
N THR A 75 -11.45 -2.54 -14.66
CA THR A 75 -12.33 -3.52 -15.32
C THR A 75 -11.68 -4.86 -15.65
N VAL A 76 -10.35 -4.91 -15.76
CA VAL A 76 -9.62 -6.16 -16.08
C VAL A 76 -9.89 -7.25 -15.03
N PRO A 77 -9.92 -8.55 -15.35
CA PRO A 77 -10.17 -9.58 -14.33
C PRO A 77 -9.16 -9.52 -13.17
N VAL A 78 -9.64 -9.72 -11.94
CA VAL A 78 -8.81 -9.69 -10.71
C VAL A 78 -7.51 -10.52 -10.80
N PRO A 79 -7.50 -11.78 -11.28
CA PRO A 79 -6.25 -12.54 -11.36
C PRO A 79 -5.24 -11.93 -12.34
N VAL A 80 -5.72 -11.31 -13.42
CA VAL A 80 -4.86 -10.60 -14.38
C VAL A 80 -4.31 -9.33 -13.76
N LEU A 81 -5.15 -8.57 -13.03
CA LEU A 81 -4.73 -7.38 -12.30
C LEU A 81 -3.66 -7.71 -11.26
N ALA A 82 -3.86 -8.74 -10.45
CA ALA A 82 -2.91 -9.16 -9.42
C ALA A 82 -1.56 -9.54 -10.03
N ALA A 83 -1.55 -10.31 -11.12
CA ALA A 83 -0.32 -10.66 -11.83
C ALA A 83 0.42 -9.43 -12.39
N GLN A 84 -0.31 -8.45 -12.91
CA GLN A 84 0.26 -7.19 -13.39
C GLN A 84 0.89 -6.37 -12.25
N ILE A 85 0.19 -6.25 -11.11
CA ILE A 85 0.69 -5.55 -9.92
C ILE A 85 1.96 -6.23 -9.44
N SER A 86 1.95 -7.57 -9.27
CA SER A 86 3.13 -8.32 -8.82
C SER A 86 4.33 -8.17 -9.76
N GLY A 87 4.13 -8.21 -11.08
CA GLY A 87 5.22 -7.99 -12.04
C GLY A 87 5.80 -6.56 -11.99
N LEU A 88 4.96 -5.57 -11.68
CA LEU A 88 5.37 -4.18 -11.53
C LEU A 88 5.98 -3.87 -10.15
N SER A 89 5.69 -4.66 -9.12
CA SER A 89 6.17 -4.44 -7.75
C SER A 89 7.70 -4.27 -7.66
N GLU A 90 8.46 -5.02 -8.44
CA GLU A 90 9.94 -4.97 -8.42
C GLU A 90 10.51 -3.77 -9.17
N HIS A 91 9.91 -3.42 -10.32
CA HIS A 91 10.51 -2.50 -11.28
C HIS A 91 9.85 -1.10 -11.28
N ARG A 92 8.58 -1.02 -10.89
CA ARG A 92 7.74 0.19 -10.89
C ARG A 92 6.73 0.19 -9.73
N PRO A 93 7.21 0.25 -8.48
CA PRO A 93 6.34 0.13 -7.31
C PRO A 93 5.30 1.25 -7.22
N ALA A 94 5.60 2.46 -7.69
CA ALA A 94 4.64 3.57 -7.72
C ALA A 94 3.45 3.27 -8.64
N THR A 95 3.70 2.79 -9.87
CA THR A 95 2.63 2.40 -10.81
C THR A 95 1.80 1.24 -10.26
N ALA A 96 2.44 0.27 -9.59
CA ALA A 96 1.74 -0.83 -8.93
C ALA A 96 0.79 -0.31 -7.84
N THR A 97 1.24 0.63 -7.00
CA THR A 97 0.38 1.27 -5.98
C THR A 97 -0.76 2.05 -6.61
N GLU A 98 -0.51 2.84 -7.67
CA GLU A 98 -1.57 3.60 -8.36
C GLU A 98 -2.63 2.69 -9.01
N MET A 99 -2.21 1.54 -9.53
CA MET A 99 -3.13 0.53 -10.06
C MET A 99 -4.02 -0.04 -8.97
N VAL A 100 -3.46 -0.33 -7.78
CA VAL A 100 -4.23 -0.75 -6.60
C VAL A 100 -5.18 0.37 -6.17
N HIS A 101 -4.69 1.59 -6.02
CA HIS A 101 -5.49 2.77 -5.66
C HIS A 101 -6.71 2.92 -6.56
N THR A 102 -6.48 2.88 -7.88
CA THR A 102 -7.56 2.98 -8.88
C THR A 102 -8.54 1.82 -8.78
N ALA A 103 -8.06 0.59 -8.57
CA ALA A 103 -8.92 -0.57 -8.38
C ALA A 103 -9.79 -0.44 -7.12
N LEU A 104 -9.19 -0.03 -6.00
CA LEU A 104 -9.84 0.16 -4.70
C LEU A 104 -10.95 1.21 -4.73
N GLN A 105 -10.85 2.21 -5.60
CA GLN A 105 -11.86 3.26 -5.74
C GLN A 105 -13.04 2.88 -6.63
N HIS A 106 -12.82 2.05 -7.65
CA HIS A 106 -13.81 1.87 -8.72
C HIS A 106 -14.44 0.48 -8.80
N ARG A 107 -13.78 -0.56 -8.27
CA ARG A 107 -14.29 -1.94 -8.41
C ARG A 107 -15.39 -2.28 -7.40
N PRO A 108 -16.24 -3.28 -7.65
CA PRO A 108 -17.20 -3.74 -6.65
C PRO A 108 -16.49 -4.42 -5.46
N VAL A 109 -17.11 -4.38 -4.28
CA VAL A 109 -16.56 -4.96 -3.03
C VAL A 109 -16.12 -6.42 -3.20
N THR A 110 -16.91 -7.24 -3.89
CA THR A 110 -16.59 -8.65 -4.16
C THR A 110 -15.27 -8.83 -4.93
N ASP A 111 -14.96 -7.93 -5.86
CA ASP A 111 -13.70 -7.97 -6.59
C ASP A 111 -12.53 -7.48 -5.72
N LEU A 112 -12.78 -6.52 -4.81
CA LEU A 112 -11.77 -6.05 -3.87
C LEU A 112 -11.35 -7.17 -2.92
N VAL A 113 -12.29 -7.96 -2.38
CA VAL A 113 -11.99 -9.10 -1.50
C VAL A 113 -11.07 -10.10 -2.20
N ARG A 114 -11.39 -10.43 -3.46
CA ARG A 114 -10.55 -11.33 -4.28
C ARG A 114 -9.18 -10.73 -4.57
N LEU A 115 -9.11 -9.43 -4.82
CA LEU A 115 -7.86 -8.72 -5.08
C LEU A 115 -6.97 -8.68 -3.84
N PHE A 116 -7.54 -8.42 -2.66
CA PHE A 116 -6.83 -8.50 -1.38
C PHE A 116 -6.24 -9.88 -1.18
N ALA A 117 -7.05 -10.93 -1.28
CA ALA A 117 -6.58 -12.31 -1.13
C ALA A 117 -5.43 -12.64 -2.12
N ALA A 118 -5.57 -12.27 -3.39
CA ALA A 118 -4.55 -12.52 -4.41
C ALA A 118 -3.23 -11.78 -4.13
N LEU A 119 -3.30 -10.51 -3.73
CA LEU A 119 -2.10 -9.71 -3.43
C LEU A 119 -1.44 -10.13 -2.12
N TYR A 120 -2.20 -10.56 -1.11
CA TYR A 120 -1.65 -11.15 0.12
C TYR A 120 -0.90 -12.45 -0.18
N GLN A 121 -1.47 -13.34 -0.99
CA GLN A 121 -0.81 -14.57 -1.43
C GLN A 121 0.45 -14.28 -2.25
N ALA A 122 0.46 -13.19 -3.02
CA ALA A 122 1.61 -12.75 -3.81
C ALA A 122 2.63 -11.90 -3.03
N GLY A 123 2.48 -11.71 -1.71
CA GLY A 123 3.41 -10.92 -0.89
C GLY A 123 3.44 -9.42 -1.24
N CYS A 124 2.36 -8.89 -1.82
CA CYS A 124 2.24 -7.51 -2.29
C CYS A 124 1.43 -6.62 -1.33
N GLN A 125 1.38 -6.94 -0.02
CA GLN A 125 0.52 -6.27 0.97
C GLN A 125 0.81 -4.77 1.08
N ARG A 126 2.08 -4.36 0.94
CA ARG A 126 2.51 -2.96 1.00
C ARG A 126 1.74 -2.03 0.03
N HIS A 127 1.31 -2.56 -1.12
CA HIS A 127 0.57 -1.78 -2.11
C HIS A 127 -0.89 -1.59 -1.71
N ILE A 128 -1.46 -2.56 -0.99
CA ILE A 128 -2.79 -2.43 -0.38
C ILE A 128 -2.73 -1.39 0.72
N GLU A 129 -1.81 -1.54 1.67
CA GLU A 129 -1.69 -0.63 2.82
C GLU A 129 -1.51 0.82 2.39
N ALA A 130 -0.69 1.07 1.37
CA ALA A 130 -0.50 2.42 0.81
C ALA A 130 -1.76 3.00 0.16
N ALA A 131 -2.69 2.16 -0.33
CA ALA A 131 -3.90 2.57 -1.02
C ALA A 131 -5.14 2.60 -0.11
N LEU A 132 -5.10 1.98 1.07
CA LEU A 132 -6.22 1.92 2.01
C LEU A 132 -6.79 3.29 2.41
N PRO A 133 -5.98 4.34 2.70
CA PRO A 133 -6.53 5.65 3.07
C PRO A 133 -7.45 6.22 1.98
N ALA A 134 -7.09 6.01 0.72
CA ALA A 134 -7.88 6.48 -0.41
C ALA A 134 -9.15 5.65 -0.63
N LEU A 135 -9.12 4.36 -0.33
CA LEU A 135 -10.33 3.53 -0.28
C LEU A 135 -11.30 4.09 0.76
N VAL A 136 -10.82 4.32 1.98
CA VAL A 136 -11.66 4.84 3.08
C VAL A 136 -12.23 6.21 2.73
N ALA A 137 -11.44 7.08 2.11
CA ALA A 137 -11.92 8.40 1.69
C ALA A 137 -13.02 8.31 0.61
N ALA A 138 -12.85 7.44 -0.40
CA ALA A 138 -13.73 7.37 -1.56
C ALA A 138 -15.01 6.55 -1.33
N ARG A 139 -14.97 5.54 -0.46
CA ARG A 139 -16.06 4.59 -0.25
C ARG A 139 -17.07 5.06 0.79
N THR A 140 -18.31 4.62 0.61
CA THR A 140 -19.36 4.77 1.62
C THR A 140 -19.08 3.88 2.84
N VAL A 141 -19.68 4.24 3.98
CA VAL A 141 -19.59 3.43 5.20
C VAL A 141 -20.12 2.01 4.98
N GLN A 142 -21.19 1.85 4.20
CA GLN A 142 -21.77 0.54 3.92
C GLN A 142 -20.82 -0.33 3.10
N GLU A 143 -20.19 0.22 2.07
CA GLU A 143 -19.19 -0.52 1.28
C GLU A 143 -17.98 -0.93 2.13
N CYS A 144 -17.54 -0.09 3.07
CA CYS A 144 -16.49 -0.45 4.01
C CYS A 144 -16.94 -1.58 4.96
N ALA A 145 -18.19 -1.56 5.44
CA ALA A 145 -18.75 -2.61 6.29
C ALA A 145 -18.82 -3.95 5.54
N ASP A 146 -19.35 -3.94 4.32
CA ASP A 146 -19.46 -5.13 3.46
C ASP A 146 -18.07 -5.71 3.13
N LEU A 147 -17.08 -4.84 2.91
CA LEU A 147 -15.70 -5.23 2.65
C LEU A 147 -15.06 -5.85 3.90
N LEU A 148 -15.25 -5.25 5.08
CA LEU A 148 -14.75 -5.79 6.35
C LEU A 148 -15.30 -7.17 6.64
N GLU A 149 -16.62 -7.34 6.53
CA GLU A 149 -17.28 -8.63 6.76
C GLU A 149 -16.71 -9.72 5.84
N GLN A 150 -16.55 -9.41 4.55
CA GLN A 150 -16.02 -10.37 3.59
C GLN A 150 -14.52 -10.63 3.75
N LEU A 151 -13.71 -9.62 4.12
CA LEU A 151 -12.27 -9.80 4.35
C LEU A 151 -11.98 -10.65 5.58
N LEU A 152 -12.78 -10.53 6.64
CA LEU A 152 -12.61 -11.34 7.85
C LEU A 152 -12.87 -12.84 7.63
N ALA A 153 -13.54 -13.20 6.53
CA ALA A 153 -13.69 -14.60 6.10
C ALA A 153 -12.50 -15.09 5.22
N THR A 154 -11.46 -14.28 5.03
CA THR A 154 -10.31 -14.57 4.16
C THR A 154 -9.00 -14.46 4.93
N PRO A 155 -7.88 -15.03 4.44
CA PRO A 155 -6.57 -14.89 5.08
C PRO A 155 -5.99 -13.46 5.08
N ALA A 156 -6.74 -12.46 4.62
CA ALA A 156 -6.33 -11.05 4.55
C ALA A 156 -6.80 -10.25 5.78
N GLU A 157 -6.80 -10.87 6.97
CA GLU A 157 -7.26 -10.27 8.23
C GLU A 157 -6.52 -8.97 8.59
N ASP A 158 -5.20 -8.92 8.36
CA ASP A 158 -4.39 -7.71 8.61
C ASP A 158 -4.94 -6.49 7.84
N GLY A 159 -5.49 -6.72 6.64
CA GLY A 159 -6.10 -5.69 5.81
C GLY A 159 -7.40 -5.17 6.41
N ALA A 160 -8.19 -6.04 7.06
CA ALA A 160 -9.40 -5.65 7.76
C ALA A 160 -9.07 -4.81 9.01
N VAL A 161 -8.04 -5.18 9.77
CA VAL A 161 -7.59 -4.40 10.94
C VAL A 161 -7.08 -3.02 10.52
N ALA A 162 -6.29 -2.93 9.45
CA ALA A 162 -5.82 -1.66 8.91
C ALA A 162 -6.99 -0.79 8.44
N LEU A 163 -8.00 -1.38 7.79
CA LEU A 163 -9.20 -0.69 7.34
C LEU A 163 -10.04 -0.14 8.52
N LEU A 164 -10.18 -0.90 9.61
CA LEU A 164 -10.86 -0.44 10.83
C LEU A 164 -10.16 0.78 11.44
N ARG A 165 -8.83 0.73 11.57
CA ARG A 165 -8.04 1.84 12.12
C ARG A 165 -8.13 3.10 11.26
N LEU A 166 -7.92 2.96 9.95
CA LEU A 166 -8.03 4.09 9.03
C LEU A 166 -9.45 4.66 8.96
N THR A 167 -10.46 3.82 9.13
CA THR A 167 -11.84 4.31 9.24
C THR A 167 -12.04 5.16 10.49
N ALA A 168 -11.52 4.71 11.65
CA ALA A 168 -11.58 5.50 12.88
C ALA A 168 -10.82 6.84 12.78
N GLU A 169 -9.69 6.85 12.06
CA GLU A 169 -8.86 8.04 11.89
C GLU A 169 -9.45 9.05 10.90
N LEU A 170 -10.08 8.57 9.81
CA LEU A 170 -10.44 9.40 8.66
C LEU A 170 -11.93 9.70 8.53
N LYS A 171 -12.82 8.89 9.10
CA LYS A 171 -14.27 9.10 8.99
C LYS A 171 -14.81 9.98 10.13
N PRO A 172 -15.84 10.81 9.85
CA PRO A 172 -16.57 11.55 10.89
C PRO A 172 -17.21 10.62 11.93
N ALA A 173 -17.46 11.13 13.14
CA ALA A 173 -18.09 10.38 14.24
C ALA A 173 -19.39 9.67 13.82
N ALA A 174 -20.26 10.36 13.07
CA ALA A 174 -21.53 9.80 12.58
C ALA A 174 -21.34 8.57 11.67
N ASP A 175 -20.32 8.59 10.82
CA ASP A 175 -19.98 7.49 9.94
C ASP A 175 -19.38 6.31 10.72
N THR A 176 -18.56 6.60 11.74
CA THR A 176 -18.03 5.59 12.67
C THR A 176 -19.15 4.90 13.46
N VAL A 177 -20.15 5.64 13.95
CA VAL A 177 -21.34 5.05 14.63
C VAL A 177 -22.13 4.15 13.68
N ARG A 178 -22.32 4.58 12.42
CA ARG A 178 -23.00 3.75 11.41
C ARG A 178 -22.24 2.46 11.13
N LEU A 179 -20.91 2.53 11.01
CA LEU A 179 -20.08 1.34 10.82
C LEU A 179 -20.16 0.41 12.03
N ALA A 180 -19.99 0.94 13.25
CA ALA A 180 -20.11 0.19 14.49
C ALA A 180 -21.47 -0.53 14.58
N THR A 181 -22.54 0.16 14.22
CA THR A 181 -23.90 -0.42 14.20
C THR A 181 -24.02 -1.54 13.16
N ALA A 182 -23.44 -1.37 11.96
CA ALA A 182 -23.41 -2.40 10.94
C ALA A 182 -22.64 -3.65 11.40
N LEU A 183 -21.47 -3.47 12.02
CA LEU A 183 -20.64 -4.57 12.54
C LEU A 183 -21.33 -5.31 13.70
N ILE A 184 -22.01 -4.60 14.60
CA ILE A 184 -22.81 -5.22 15.68
C ILE A 184 -23.91 -6.11 15.08
N ARG A 185 -24.61 -5.63 14.05
CA ARG A 185 -25.69 -6.38 13.40
C ARG A 185 -25.21 -7.66 12.72
N THR A 186 -23.96 -7.70 12.27
CA THR A 186 -23.33 -8.88 11.64
C THR A 186 -22.61 -9.77 12.66
N GLY A 187 -22.66 -9.44 13.96
CA GLY A 187 -22.05 -10.23 15.05
C GLY A 187 -20.56 -9.95 15.26
N LEU A 188 -19.99 -8.94 14.59
CA LEU A 188 -18.57 -8.57 14.66
C LEU A 188 -18.28 -7.64 15.85
N HIS A 189 -18.63 -8.09 17.06
CA HIS A 189 -18.53 -7.29 18.28
C HIS A 189 -17.07 -6.90 18.64
N GLU A 190 -16.12 -7.81 18.50
CA GLU A 190 -14.71 -7.53 18.80
C GLU A 190 -14.14 -6.43 17.89
N HIS A 191 -14.45 -6.50 16.59
CA HIS A 191 -14.05 -5.50 15.60
C HIS A 191 -14.69 -4.13 15.87
N THR A 192 -15.90 -4.12 16.41
CA THR A 192 -16.55 -2.89 16.87
C THR A 192 -15.78 -2.27 18.03
N THR A 193 -15.35 -3.07 19.01
CA THR A 193 -14.49 -2.59 20.11
C THR A 193 -13.19 -2.01 19.59
N VAL A 194 -12.54 -2.68 18.61
CA VAL A 194 -11.32 -2.18 17.97
C VAL A 194 -11.54 -0.83 17.29
N LEU A 195 -12.63 -0.68 16.52
CA LEU A 195 -12.99 0.55 15.83
C LEU A 195 -13.18 1.71 16.82
N LEU A 196 -14.00 1.50 17.85
CA LEU A 196 -14.32 2.54 18.84
C LEU A 196 -13.11 2.91 19.69
N SER A 197 -12.29 1.91 20.05
CA SER A 197 -11.04 2.15 20.79
C SER A 197 -10.04 2.93 19.93
N ALA A 198 -9.88 2.58 18.65
CA ALA A 198 -9.03 3.32 17.73
C ALA A 198 -9.50 4.77 17.56
N PHE A 199 -10.82 5.00 17.48
CA PHE A 199 -11.38 6.34 17.38
C PHE A 199 -11.07 7.16 18.64
N ALA A 200 -11.30 6.59 19.82
CA ALA A 200 -11.02 7.27 21.09
C ALA A 200 -9.53 7.61 21.29
N VAL A 201 -8.62 6.81 20.73
CA VAL A 201 -7.16 7.02 20.84
C VAL A 201 -6.65 8.06 19.83
N THR A 202 -7.27 8.16 18.66
CA THR A 202 -6.77 8.97 17.53
C THR A 202 -7.46 10.30 17.34
N ARG A 203 -8.65 10.49 17.92
CA ARG A 203 -9.52 11.66 17.72
C ARG A 203 -9.54 12.57 18.94
N ALA A 204 -9.93 13.82 18.74
CA ALA A 204 -9.99 14.81 19.81
C ALA A 204 -11.18 14.53 20.76
N LEU A 205 -11.10 15.01 22.00
CA LEU A 205 -12.08 14.69 23.05
C LEU A 205 -13.52 15.13 22.68
N ASP A 206 -13.66 16.27 22.01
CA ASP A 206 -14.93 16.77 21.48
C ASP A 206 -15.55 15.78 20.48
N GLU A 207 -14.78 15.26 19.54
CA GLU A 207 -15.24 14.28 18.56
C GLU A 207 -15.64 12.94 19.20
N VAL A 208 -14.95 12.55 20.29
CA VAL A 208 -15.30 11.36 21.08
C VAL A 208 -16.62 11.57 21.81
N LEU A 209 -16.84 12.75 22.40
CA LEU A 209 -18.11 13.09 23.04
C LEU A 209 -19.27 13.10 22.02
N ASP A 210 -19.04 13.69 20.84
CA ASP A 210 -20.01 13.66 19.75
C ASP A 210 -20.36 12.23 19.33
N LEU A 211 -19.35 11.35 19.21
CA LEU A 211 -19.57 9.93 18.92
C LEU A 211 -20.44 9.27 19.99
N THR A 212 -20.17 9.52 21.28
CA THR A 212 -20.96 8.92 22.37
C THR A 212 -22.40 9.42 22.40
N ASP A 213 -22.65 10.71 22.17
CA ASP A 213 -24.00 11.27 22.08
C ASP A 213 -24.78 10.66 20.89
N LEU A 214 -24.13 10.56 19.72
CA LEU A 214 -24.71 9.92 18.55
C LEU A 214 -25.03 8.44 18.79
N ALA A 215 -24.14 7.70 19.44
CA ALA A 215 -24.35 6.30 19.77
C ALA A 215 -25.53 6.10 20.75
N CYS A 216 -25.63 6.93 21.79
CA CYS A 216 -26.73 6.89 22.75
C CYS A 216 -28.09 7.15 22.10
N ARG A 217 -28.15 8.03 21.08
CA ARG A 217 -29.38 8.32 20.32
C ARG A 217 -29.72 7.24 19.29
N ALA A 218 -28.73 6.50 18.81
CA ALA A 218 -28.90 5.47 17.79
C ALA A 218 -29.36 4.12 18.36
N VAL A 219 -29.22 3.87 19.66
CA VAL A 219 -29.77 2.68 20.32
C VAL A 219 -31.27 2.91 20.56
N PRO A 220 -32.18 2.23 19.84
CA PRO A 220 -33.58 2.27 20.22
C PRO A 220 -33.69 1.59 21.58
N THR A 221 -34.31 2.27 22.54
CA THR A 221 -34.76 1.66 23.80
C THR A 221 -35.69 0.51 23.44
N SER A 222 -35.18 -0.72 23.55
CA SER A 222 -36.00 -1.94 23.60
C SER A 222 -36.84 -1.95 24.87
#